data_AF-A0A950VBK3-F1
#
_entry.id   AF-A0A950VBK3-F1
#
_cell.length_a   1.000
_cell.length_b   1.000
_cell.length_c   1.000
_cell.angle_alpha   90.00
_cell.angle_beta   90.00
_cell.angle_gamma   90.00
#
_symmetry.space_group_name_H-M   'P 1'
#
loop_
_entity.id
_entity.type
_entity.pdbx_description
1 polymer ?
#
loop_
_entity_poly.entity_id
_entity_poly.type
_entity_poly.pdbx_seq_one_letter_code
_entity_poly.pdbx_strand_id
1 'polypeptide(L)'
;MDDQQNLQPPQPPPITEWLATLFLPGDVAESIMGDLQEEFSGLVVKSGSSLARSWYRRHALRTIFHAGANASRDAPLPMLIRVIGGLWTIGFATSYTQHAMRMFLDANRVYEIHPNAYLFWLKFPTEIGRIVVCGLVGSLITILGNRKELIAATTLAFAQIAMFSAGAIACFALGRDWFHWFVAMAPWNLLCAAATIVGGAIVRKTRRSDRIGPSVP
;
A
#
# COMPACT_ATOMS: atom_id res chain seq x y z
N MET A 1 -1.92 47.24 -18.68
CA MET A 1 -1.09 47.54 -17.50
C MET A 1 -2.04 47.50 -16.33
N ASP A 2 -2.05 46.53 -15.44
CA ASP A 2 -1.11 45.46 -15.12
C ASP A 2 -1.93 44.37 -14.42
N ASP A 3 -1.78 43.12 -14.84
CA ASP A 3 -1.96 41.91 -14.02
C ASP A 3 -1.64 40.67 -14.87
N GLN A 4 -0.43 40.64 -15.46
CA GLN A 4 0.24 39.37 -15.71
C GLN A 4 0.67 38.80 -14.36
N GLN A 5 -0.32 38.43 -13.53
CA GLN A 5 -0.09 37.63 -12.34
C GLN A 5 0.53 36.31 -12.78
N ASN A 6 1.87 36.26 -12.78
CA ASN A 6 2.70 35.12 -12.42
C ASN A 6 1.94 33.78 -12.51
N LEU A 7 1.57 33.37 -13.74
CA LEU A 7 0.83 32.13 -13.98
C LEU A 7 1.83 30.99 -13.83
N GLN A 8 2.21 30.70 -12.59
CA GLN A 8 2.78 29.40 -12.27
C GLN A 8 1.81 28.36 -12.84
N PRO A 9 2.28 27.47 -13.73
CA PRO A 9 1.42 26.46 -14.30
C PRO A 9 0.75 25.72 -13.13
N PRO A 10 -0.59 25.55 -13.16
CA PRO A 10 -1.30 24.95 -12.06
C PRO A 10 -0.71 23.57 -11.79
N GLN A 11 -0.05 23.41 -10.63
CA GLN A 11 0.66 22.19 -10.33
C GLN A 11 -0.34 21.04 -10.14
N PRO A 12 -0.07 19.87 -10.76
CA PRO A 12 -0.87 18.69 -10.53
C PRO A 12 -0.76 18.23 -9.07
N PRO A 13 -1.73 17.45 -8.56
CA PRO A 13 -1.66 16.96 -7.20
C PRO A 13 -0.45 16.00 -7.04
N PRO A 14 0.43 16.21 -6.03
CA PRO A 14 1.67 15.44 -5.89
C PRO A 14 1.43 13.94 -5.65
N ILE A 15 0.28 13.59 -5.07
CA ILE A 15 -0.09 12.20 -4.79
C ILE A 15 -0.28 11.40 -6.09
N THR A 16 -0.85 12.02 -7.12
CA THR A 16 -1.14 11.34 -8.39
C THR A 16 0.12 11.02 -9.17
N GLU A 17 1.08 11.95 -9.19
CA GLU A 17 2.40 11.74 -9.77
C GLU A 17 3.17 10.65 -8.99
N TRP A 18 3.10 10.69 -7.66
CA TRP A 18 3.67 9.64 -6.82
C TRP A 18 3.05 8.26 -7.09
N LEU A 19 1.74 8.17 -7.28
CA LEU A 19 1.07 6.92 -7.64
C LEU A 19 1.42 6.46 -9.06
N ALA A 20 1.46 7.36 -10.03
CA ALA A 20 1.80 7.03 -11.42
C ALA A 20 3.23 6.49 -11.52
N THR A 21 4.18 7.15 -10.86
CA THR A 21 5.57 6.66 -10.78
C THR A 21 5.68 5.33 -10.04
N LEU A 22 4.76 5.02 -9.13
CA LEU A 22 4.64 3.71 -8.48
C LEU A 22 4.19 2.62 -9.49
N PHE A 23 3.12 2.83 -10.25
CA PHE A 23 2.49 1.74 -11.00
C PHE A 23 2.96 1.59 -12.45
N LEU A 24 3.54 2.63 -13.05
CA LEU A 24 3.91 2.64 -14.46
C LEU A 24 5.44 2.50 -14.64
N PRO A 25 5.90 1.81 -15.70
CA PRO A 25 7.28 1.90 -16.19
C PRO A 25 7.65 3.37 -16.45
N GLY A 26 8.89 3.79 -16.19
CA GLY A 26 9.26 5.21 -16.19
C GLY A 26 8.99 5.94 -17.52
N ASP A 27 9.31 5.27 -18.63
CA ASP A 27 9.05 5.71 -20.00
C ASP A 27 7.55 5.89 -20.30
N VAL A 28 6.74 4.92 -19.89
CA VAL A 28 5.27 4.97 -20.06
C VAL A 28 4.63 5.98 -19.11
N ALA A 29 5.17 6.12 -17.90
CA ALA A 29 4.71 7.07 -16.89
C ALA A 29 4.89 8.50 -17.38
N GLU A 30 6.06 8.84 -17.91
CA GLU A 30 6.35 10.19 -18.43
C GLU A 30 5.43 10.56 -19.59
N SER A 31 5.23 9.64 -20.55
CA SER A 31 4.32 9.88 -21.68
C SER A 31 2.86 10.07 -21.23
N ILE A 32 2.35 9.19 -20.35
CA ILE A 32 0.97 9.28 -19.85
C ILE A 32 0.77 10.51 -18.96
N MET A 33 1.76 10.87 -18.13
CA MET A 33 1.67 12.05 -17.27
C MET A 33 1.74 13.35 -18.08
N GLY A 34 2.54 13.39 -19.15
CA GLY A 34 2.58 14.53 -20.08
C GLY A 34 1.22 14.79 -20.71
N ASP A 35 0.61 13.76 -21.29
CA ASP A 35 -0.72 13.84 -21.92
C ASP A 35 -1.81 14.30 -20.94
N LEU A 36 -1.83 13.71 -19.74
CA LEU A 36 -2.75 14.13 -18.66
C LEU A 36 -2.54 15.57 -18.19
N GLN A 37 -1.29 16.07 -18.22
CA GLN A 37 -0.96 17.44 -17.84
C GLN A 37 -1.40 18.44 -18.92
N GLU A 38 -1.24 18.09 -20.19
CA GLU A 38 -1.74 18.88 -21.32
C GLU A 38 -3.27 19.03 -21.24
N GLU A 39 -4.01 17.93 -21.09
CA GLU A 39 -5.47 17.96 -20.96
C GLU A 39 -5.94 18.74 -19.71
N PHE A 40 -5.24 18.58 -18.58
CA PHE A 40 -5.53 19.33 -17.36
C PHE A 40 -5.41 20.84 -17.57
N SER A 41 -4.35 21.30 -18.26
CA SER A 41 -4.14 22.72 -18.53
C SER A 41 -5.28 23.31 -19.36
N GLY A 42 -5.76 22.57 -20.38
CA GLY A 42 -6.92 22.97 -21.18
C GLY A 42 -8.21 23.03 -20.36
N LEU A 43 -8.42 22.09 -19.43
CA LEU A 43 -9.58 22.06 -18.56
C LEU A 43 -9.58 23.18 -17.52
N VAL A 44 -8.41 23.59 -17.02
CA VAL A 44 -8.30 24.73 -16.09
C VAL A 44 -8.79 26.01 -16.77
N VAL A 45 -8.39 26.25 -18.01
CA VAL A 45 -8.82 27.43 -18.79
C VAL A 45 -10.32 27.41 -19.06
N LYS A 46 -10.90 26.23 -19.34
CA LYS A 46 -12.30 26.10 -19.74
C LYS A 46 -13.30 26.03 -18.58
N SER A 47 -12.94 25.40 -17.48
CA SER A 47 -13.89 24.98 -16.43
C SER A 47 -13.42 25.30 -15.01
N GLY A 48 -12.26 25.94 -14.87
CA GLY A 48 -11.68 26.29 -13.58
C GLY A 48 -10.95 25.14 -12.88
N SER A 49 -10.14 25.49 -11.89
CA SER A 49 -9.17 24.60 -11.26
C SER A 49 -9.78 23.45 -10.44
N SER A 50 -10.94 23.67 -9.81
CA SER A 50 -11.57 22.66 -8.95
C SER A 50 -12.10 21.45 -9.73
N LEU A 51 -12.79 21.71 -10.85
CA LEU A 51 -13.30 20.67 -11.74
C LEU A 51 -12.16 19.92 -12.43
N ALA A 52 -11.15 20.65 -12.91
CA ALA A 52 -9.96 20.07 -13.53
C ALA A 52 -9.24 19.11 -12.57
N ARG A 53 -9.10 19.46 -11.29
CA ARG A 53 -8.45 18.58 -10.27
C ARG A 53 -9.24 17.30 -10.04
N SER A 54 -10.56 17.40 -9.96
CA SER A 54 -11.43 16.23 -9.76
C SER A 54 -11.43 15.30 -10.97
N TRP A 55 -11.40 15.87 -12.17
CA TRP A 55 -11.28 15.13 -13.42
C TRP A 55 -9.91 14.42 -13.50
N TYR A 56 -8.82 15.13 -13.23
CA TYR A 56 -7.45 14.59 -13.28
C TYR A 56 -7.28 13.42 -12.31
N ARG A 57 -7.77 13.55 -11.07
CA ARG A 57 -7.75 12.46 -10.09
C ARG A 57 -8.49 11.20 -10.60
N ARG A 58 -9.69 11.35 -11.15
CA ARG A 58 -10.45 10.21 -11.67
C ARG A 58 -9.73 9.55 -12.85
N HIS A 59 -9.20 10.35 -13.76
CA HIS A 59 -8.57 9.83 -14.97
C HIS A 59 -7.25 9.12 -14.65
N ALA A 60 -6.41 9.72 -13.82
CA ALA A 60 -5.17 9.11 -13.35
C ALA A 60 -5.43 7.79 -12.61
N LEU A 61 -6.41 7.76 -11.70
CA LEU A 61 -6.78 6.53 -10.98
C LEU A 61 -7.28 5.43 -11.93
N ARG A 62 -8.08 5.78 -12.95
CA ARG A 62 -8.58 4.82 -13.94
C ARG A 62 -7.45 4.21 -14.77
N THR A 63 -6.50 5.04 -15.21
CA THR A 63 -5.33 4.60 -15.99
C THR A 63 -4.41 3.72 -15.14
N ILE A 64 -4.13 4.10 -13.90
CA ILE A 64 -3.37 3.29 -12.95
C ILE A 64 -4.05 1.94 -12.72
N PHE A 65 -5.37 1.93 -12.54
CA PHE A 65 -6.13 0.69 -12.34
C PHE A 65 -6.08 -0.23 -13.56
N HIS A 66 -6.23 0.32 -14.77
CA HIS A 66 -6.13 -0.46 -16.02
C HIS A 66 -4.72 -1.04 -16.22
N ALA A 67 -3.69 -0.24 -15.97
CA ALA A 67 -2.31 -0.71 -16.06
C ALA A 67 -2.02 -1.84 -15.06
N GLY A 68 -2.48 -1.71 -13.81
CA GLY A 68 -2.37 -2.75 -12.79
C GLY A 68 -3.14 -4.02 -13.15
N ALA A 69 -4.37 -3.87 -13.67
CA ALA A 69 -5.20 -5.00 -14.07
C ALA A 69 -4.58 -5.79 -15.23
N ASN A 70 -4.07 -5.11 -16.26
CA ASN A 70 -3.39 -5.76 -17.38
C ASN A 70 -2.10 -6.45 -16.91
N ALA A 71 -1.30 -5.79 -16.07
CA ALA A 71 -0.08 -6.39 -15.52
C ALA A 71 -0.35 -7.66 -14.67
N SER A 72 -1.54 -7.75 -14.04
CA SER A 72 -1.97 -8.92 -13.29
C SER A 72 -2.44 -10.08 -14.16
N ARG A 73 -3.03 -9.81 -15.34
CA ARG A 73 -3.44 -10.86 -16.30
C ARG A 73 -2.24 -11.56 -16.93
N ASP A 74 -1.19 -10.81 -17.19
CA ASP A 74 0.07 -11.34 -17.72
C ASP A 74 1.02 -11.79 -16.59
N ALA A 75 0.50 -12.02 -15.37
CA ALA A 75 1.34 -12.29 -14.21
C ALA A 75 2.03 -13.65 -14.35
N PRO A 76 3.36 -13.67 -14.47
CA PRO A 76 4.10 -14.92 -14.56
C PRO A 76 4.00 -15.67 -13.21
N LEU A 77 3.92 -17.00 -13.24
CA LEU A 77 3.96 -17.91 -12.09
C LEU A 77 4.82 -17.45 -10.88
N PRO A 78 6.06 -16.92 -11.06
CA PRO A 78 6.85 -16.36 -9.95
C PRO A 78 6.16 -15.23 -9.15
N MET A 79 5.30 -14.42 -9.77
CA MET A 79 4.54 -13.38 -9.07
C MET A 79 3.51 -14.00 -8.13
N LEU A 80 2.79 -15.02 -8.58
CA LEU A 80 1.85 -15.76 -7.74
C LEU A 80 2.57 -16.41 -6.55
N ILE A 81 3.71 -17.06 -6.80
CA ILE A 81 4.53 -17.68 -5.74
C ILE A 81 4.96 -16.64 -4.71
N ARG A 82 5.39 -15.44 -5.13
CA ARG A 82 5.77 -14.35 -4.21
C ARG A 82 4.60 -13.84 -3.38
N VAL A 83 3.41 -13.69 -3.99
CA VAL A 83 2.22 -13.24 -3.26
C VAL A 83 1.78 -14.28 -2.25
N ILE A 84 1.69 -15.55 -2.65
CA ILE A 84 1.33 -16.65 -1.74
C ILE A 84 2.37 -16.79 -0.63
N GLY A 85 3.66 -16.79 -0.98
CA GLY A 85 4.75 -16.83 0.00
C GLY A 85 4.75 -15.64 0.95
N GLY A 86 4.43 -14.44 0.46
CA GLY A 86 4.25 -13.24 1.26
C GLY A 86 3.12 -13.34 2.27
N LEU A 87 1.94 -13.77 1.82
CA LEU A 87 0.79 -14.02 2.70
C LEU A 87 1.11 -15.05 3.78
N TRP A 88 1.76 -16.15 3.38
CA TRP A 88 2.14 -17.21 4.30
C TRP A 88 3.17 -16.73 5.33
N THR A 89 4.15 -15.93 4.90
CA THR A 89 5.16 -15.33 5.79
C THR A 89 4.53 -14.37 6.80
N ILE A 90 3.59 -13.51 6.36
CA ILE A 90 2.85 -12.61 7.27
C ILE A 90 2.07 -13.43 8.31
N GLY A 91 1.35 -14.46 7.87
CA GLY A 91 0.58 -15.34 8.76
C GLY A 91 1.47 -16.04 9.78
N PHE A 92 2.58 -16.64 9.32
CA PHE A 92 3.53 -17.35 10.18
C PHE A 92 4.18 -16.42 11.21
N ALA A 93 4.71 -15.27 10.77
CA ALA A 93 5.35 -14.30 11.64
C ALA A 93 4.38 -13.69 12.66
N THR A 94 3.12 -13.43 12.26
CA THR A 94 2.09 -12.94 13.19
C THR A 94 1.72 -14.02 14.22
N SER A 95 1.59 -15.27 13.80
CA SER A 95 1.32 -16.39 14.73
C SER A 95 2.47 -16.56 15.73
N TYR A 96 3.72 -16.53 15.25
CA TYR A 96 4.89 -16.67 16.10
C TYR A 96 5.01 -15.54 17.13
N THR A 97 4.81 -14.29 16.71
CA THR A 97 4.85 -13.12 17.62
C THR A 97 3.76 -13.18 18.69
N GLN A 98 2.56 -13.64 18.34
CA GLN A 98 1.49 -13.88 19.32
C GLN A 98 1.87 -14.94 20.35
N HIS A 99 2.45 -16.07 19.90
CA HIS A 99 2.89 -17.13 20.80
C HIS A 99 4.01 -16.67 21.73
N ALA A 100 5.02 -15.96 21.21
CA ALA A 100 6.11 -15.42 22.00
C ALA A 100 5.62 -14.43 23.06
N MET A 101 4.69 -13.54 22.71
CA MET A 101 4.10 -12.59 23.64
C MET A 101 3.30 -13.29 24.75
N ARG A 102 2.50 -14.31 24.42
CA ARG A 102 1.76 -15.09 25.43
C ARG A 102 2.72 -15.77 26.41
N MET A 103 3.75 -16.46 25.90
CA MET A 103 4.75 -17.10 26.74
C MET A 103 5.46 -16.09 27.67
N PHE A 104 5.78 -14.89 27.15
CA PHE A 104 6.37 -13.83 27.96
C PHE A 104 5.42 -13.32 29.05
N LEU A 105 4.15 -13.08 28.74
CA LEU A 105 3.16 -12.60 29.70
C LEU A 105 2.86 -13.64 30.78
N ASP A 106 2.76 -14.91 30.39
CA ASP A 106 2.51 -16.04 31.29
C ASP A 106 3.69 -16.25 32.24
N ALA A 107 4.93 -16.18 31.73
CA ALA A 107 6.14 -16.30 32.54
C ALA A 107 6.24 -15.20 33.63
N ASN A 108 5.67 -14.02 33.38
CA ASN A 108 5.68 -12.89 34.31
C ASN A 108 4.41 -12.77 35.16
N ARG A 109 3.44 -13.70 35.04
CA ARG A 109 2.15 -13.69 35.78
C ARG A 109 1.40 -12.36 35.74
N VAL A 110 1.53 -11.61 34.65
CA VAL A 110 0.93 -10.26 34.51
C VAL A 110 -0.59 -10.28 34.67
N TYR A 111 -1.22 -11.41 34.32
CA TYR A 111 -2.66 -11.61 34.41
C TYR A 111 -3.20 -11.57 35.86
N GLU A 112 -2.41 -11.99 36.86
CA GLU A 112 -2.87 -12.09 38.26
C GLU A 112 -3.03 -10.72 38.92
N ILE A 113 -2.12 -9.80 38.56
CA ILE A 113 -2.01 -8.49 39.22
C ILE A 113 -2.83 -7.43 38.47
N HIS A 114 -2.81 -7.48 37.13
CA HIS A 114 -3.41 -6.44 36.29
C HIS A 114 -4.06 -7.04 35.02
N PRO A 115 -5.31 -7.55 35.11
CA PRO A 115 -5.98 -8.19 33.97
C PRO A 115 -6.17 -7.24 32.78
N ASN A 116 -6.39 -5.95 33.04
CA ASN A 116 -6.48 -4.92 31.99
C ASN A 116 -5.14 -4.68 31.29
N ALA A 117 -4.03 -4.72 32.04
CA ALA A 117 -2.70 -4.59 31.46
C ALA A 117 -2.36 -5.81 30.59
N TYR A 118 -2.73 -7.02 31.05
CA TYR A 118 -2.57 -8.23 30.25
C TYR A 118 -3.29 -8.14 28.89
N LEU A 119 -4.56 -7.71 28.88
CA LEU A 119 -5.31 -7.51 27.63
C LEU A 119 -4.70 -6.43 26.74
N PHE A 120 -4.20 -5.33 27.33
CA PHE A 120 -3.51 -4.28 26.61
C PHE A 120 -2.23 -4.79 25.92
N TRP A 121 -1.36 -5.49 26.66
CA TRP A 121 -0.10 -6.03 26.16
C TRP A 121 -0.28 -7.20 25.21
N LEU A 122 -1.38 -7.94 25.30
CA LEU A 122 -1.70 -8.98 24.34
C LEU A 122 -2.16 -8.37 23.00
N LYS A 123 -2.92 -7.28 23.04
CA LYS A 123 -3.58 -6.71 21.86
C LYS A 123 -2.71 -5.71 21.10
N PHE A 124 -2.16 -4.69 21.76
CA PHE A 124 -1.48 -3.58 21.06
C PHE A 124 -0.13 -3.96 20.44
N PRO A 125 0.82 -4.58 21.17
CA PRO A 125 2.10 -5.01 20.60
C PRO A 125 1.93 -5.98 19.43
N THR A 126 0.93 -6.86 19.49
CA THR A 126 0.61 -7.80 18.40
C THR A 126 0.25 -7.05 17.12
N GLU A 127 -0.59 -6.03 17.20
CA GLU A 127 -1.01 -5.25 16.03
C GLU A 127 0.15 -4.39 15.49
N ILE A 128 0.94 -3.75 16.37
CA ILE A 128 2.13 -2.98 15.97
C ILE A 128 3.16 -3.91 15.31
N GLY A 129 3.42 -5.07 15.90
CA GLY A 129 4.30 -6.09 15.36
C GLY A 129 3.85 -6.55 13.97
N ARG A 130 2.53 -6.74 13.77
CA ARG A 130 1.97 -7.09 12.46
C ARG A 130 2.24 -6.01 11.41
N ILE A 131 2.09 -4.73 11.75
CA ILE A 131 2.39 -3.61 10.82
C ILE A 131 3.86 -3.64 10.40
N VAL A 132 4.77 -3.82 11.36
CA VAL A 132 6.22 -3.90 11.09
C VAL A 132 6.54 -5.10 10.19
N VAL A 133 6.00 -6.28 10.52
CA VAL A 133 6.15 -7.51 9.72
C VAL A 133 5.64 -7.30 8.29
N CYS A 134 4.46 -6.71 8.11
CA CYS A 134 3.92 -6.39 6.79
C CYS A 134 4.85 -5.48 5.98
N GLY A 135 5.40 -4.43 6.60
CA GLY A 135 6.40 -3.57 5.94
C GLY A 135 7.68 -4.30 5.54
N LEU A 136 8.20 -5.17 6.42
CA LEU A 136 9.38 -6.00 6.11
C LEU A 136 9.11 -7.01 4.99
N VAL A 137 7.95 -7.68 4.99
CA VAL A 137 7.56 -8.61 3.93
C VAL A 137 7.38 -7.89 2.61
N GLY A 138 6.74 -6.72 2.60
CA GLY A 138 6.63 -5.88 1.41
C GLY A 138 8.00 -5.51 0.85
N SER A 139 8.92 -5.10 1.74
CA SER A 139 10.32 -4.82 1.38
C SER A 139 11.02 -6.04 0.77
N LEU A 140 10.91 -7.21 1.40
CA LEU A 140 11.51 -8.46 0.95
C LEU A 140 11.00 -8.88 -0.43
N ILE A 141 9.68 -8.81 -0.66
CA ILE A 141 9.08 -9.16 -1.94
C ILE A 141 9.57 -8.23 -3.05
N THR A 142 9.72 -6.94 -2.75
CA THR A 142 10.30 -5.97 -3.68
C THR A 142 11.77 -6.23 -3.93
N ILE A 143 12.56 -6.64 -2.93
CA ILE A 143 13.96 -7.06 -3.11
C ILE A 143 14.05 -8.26 -4.08
N LEU A 144 13.19 -9.25 -3.90
CA LEU A 144 13.14 -10.48 -4.71
C LEU A 144 12.47 -10.27 -6.08
N GLY A 145 11.68 -9.21 -6.20
CA GLY A 145 11.15 -8.74 -7.47
C GLY A 145 12.27 -8.10 -8.28
N ASN A 146 12.41 -8.52 -9.54
CA ASN A 146 13.07 -7.69 -10.56
C ASN A 146 12.10 -6.56 -10.96
N ARG A 147 12.29 -5.87 -12.10
CA ARG A 147 11.53 -4.72 -12.66
C ARG A 147 10.03 -4.53 -12.32
N LYS A 148 9.28 -5.57 -11.92
CA LYS A 148 7.88 -5.53 -11.43
C LYS A 148 7.77 -5.47 -9.88
N GLU A 149 8.78 -4.86 -9.24
CA GLU A 149 9.05 -4.88 -7.79
C GLU A 149 7.87 -4.47 -6.91
N LEU A 150 7.20 -3.39 -7.32
CA LEU A 150 6.12 -2.81 -6.53
C LEU A 150 4.76 -3.41 -6.87
N ILE A 151 4.58 -3.93 -8.09
CA ILE A 151 3.33 -4.58 -8.48
C ILE A 151 3.06 -5.77 -7.54
N ALA A 152 4.09 -6.58 -7.25
CA ALA A 152 3.95 -7.71 -6.33
C ALA A 152 3.57 -7.29 -4.90
N ALA A 153 4.22 -6.27 -4.34
CA ALA A 153 3.91 -5.77 -3.00
C ALA A 153 2.49 -5.17 -2.93
N THR A 154 2.07 -4.46 -3.97
CA THR A 154 0.71 -3.92 -4.05
C THR A 154 -0.34 -5.02 -4.24
N THR A 155 -0.09 -6.01 -5.11
CA THR A 155 -0.98 -7.17 -5.28
C THR A 155 -1.13 -7.93 -3.97
N LEU A 156 -0.04 -8.08 -3.20
CA LEU A 156 -0.10 -8.68 -1.87
C LEU A 156 -0.99 -7.87 -0.91
N ALA A 157 -0.82 -6.54 -0.86
CA ALA A 157 -1.62 -5.67 -0.01
C ALA A 157 -3.13 -5.75 -0.36
N PHE A 158 -3.47 -5.76 -1.65
CA PHE A 158 -4.85 -5.94 -2.10
C PHE A 158 -5.39 -7.33 -1.79
N ALA A 159 -4.58 -8.39 -1.98
CA ALA A 159 -4.97 -9.75 -1.63
C ALA A 159 -5.29 -9.86 -0.13
N GLN A 160 -4.49 -9.22 0.73
CA GLN A 160 -4.73 -9.15 2.17
C GLN A 160 -6.08 -8.48 2.49
N ILE A 161 -6.35 -7.31 1.90
CA ILE A 161 -7.63 -6.60 2.09
C ILE A 161 -8.80 -7.48 1.61
N ALA A 162 -8.68 -8.08 0.42
CA ALA A 162 -9.74 -8.91 -0.16
C ALA A 162 -10.05 -10.14 0.71
N MET A 163 -9.03 -10.83 1.22
CA MET A 163 -9.23 -11.97 2.13
C MET A 163 -9.91 -11.54 3.43
N PHE A 164 -9.51 -10.40 4.00
CA PHE A 164 -10.13 -9.86 5.21
C PHE A 164 -11.60 -9.50 4.98
N SER A 165 -11.90 -8.82 3.88
CA SER A 165 -13.27 -8.47 3.47
C SER A 165 -14.13 -9.72 3.22
N ALA A 166 -13.59 -10.74 2.56
CA ALA A 166 -14.29 -12.00 2.35
C ALA A 166 -14.63 -12.70 3.68
N GLY A 167 -13.70 -12.73 4.64
CA GLY A 167 -13.95 -13.25 5.98
C GLY A 167 -15.03 -12.46 6.74
N ALA A 168 -15.01 -11.13 6.64
CA ALA A 168 -16.02 -10.27 7.24
C ALA A 168 -17.43 -10.53 6.65
N ILE A 169 -17.53 -10.61 5.32
CA ILE A 169 -18.78 -10.90 4.60
C ILE A 169 -19.30 -12.30 4.98
N ALA A 170 -18.43 -13.31 5.02
CA ALA A 170 -18.81 -14.66 5.41
C ALA A 170 -19.34 -14.70 6.86
N CYS A 171 -18.68 -14.00 7.79
CA CYS A 171 -19.14 -13.93 9.18
C CYS A 171 -20.49 -13.22 9.31
N PHE A 172 -20.71 -12.14 8.55
CA PHE A 172 -21.98 -11.45 8.48
C PHE A 172 -23.09 -12.35 7.91
N ALA A 173 -22.83 -13.01 6.78
CA ALA A 173 -23.79 -13.88 6.12
C ALA A 173 -24.19 -15.10 6.97
N LEU A 174 -23.27 -15.60 7.80
CA LEU A 174 -23.51 -16.70 8.73
C LEU A 174 -24.16 -16.24 10.06
N GLY A 175 -24.49 -14.96 10.22
CA GLY A 175 -25.10 -14.42 11.44
C GLY A 175 -24.22 -14.58 12.67
N ARG A 176 -22.89 -14.61 12.51
CA ARG A 176 -21.96 -14.75 13.64
C ARG A 176 -21.80 -13.41 14.34
N ASP A 177 -21.88 -13.42 15.67
CA ASP A 177 -21.67 -12.24 16.51
C ASP A 177 -20.31 -11.58 16.30
N TRP A 178 -19.33 -12.28 15.71
CA TRP A 178 -17.96 -11.81 15.49
C TRP A 178 -17.82 -10.66 14.47
N PHE A 179 -18.89 -10.22 13.82
CA PHE A 179 -18.82 -9.14 12.83
C PHE A 179 -18.24 -7.82 13.42
N HIS A 180 -18.58 -7.47 14.67
CA HIS A 180 -18.05 -6.27 15.32
C HIS A 180 -16.52 -6.31 15.47
N TRP A 181 -15.94 -7.51 15.63
CA TRP A 181 -14.49 -7.69 15.66
C TRP A 181 -13.85 -7.35 14.32
N PHE A 182 -14.47 -7.74 13.19
CA PHE A 182 -13.98 -7.35 11.86
C PHE A 182 -14.01 -5.84 11.65
N VAL A 183 -15.07 -5.17 12.10
CA VAL A 183 -15.17 -3.71 12.02
C VAL A 183 -14.06 -3.05 12.84
N ALA A 184 -13.83 -3.51 14.08
CA ALA A 184 -12.76 -3.01 14.94
C ALA A 184 -11.35 -3.28 14.39
N MET A 185 -11.18 -4.35 13.61
CA MET A 185 -9.89 -4.74 13.00
C MET A 185 -9.65 -4.14 11.62
N ALA A 186 -10.66 -3.54 10.98
CA ALA A 186 -10.52 -2.96 9.65
C ALA A 186 -9.42 -1.89 9.55
N PRO A 187 -9.31 -0.91 10.48
CA PRO A 187 -8.23 0.08 10.43
C PRO A 187 -6.84 -0.55 10.51
N TRP A 188 -6.67 -1.58 11.34
CA TRP A 188 -5.39 -2.27 11.50
C TRP A 188 -4.99 -3.06 10.25
N ASN A 189 -5.95 -3.63 9.53
CA ASN A 189 -5.69 -4.29 8.25
C ASN A 189 -5.32 -3.29 7.16
N LEU A 190 -5.96 -2.11 7.12
CA LEU A 190 -5.59 -1.03 6.22
C LEU A 190 -4.17 -0.53 6.49
N LEU A 191 -3.80 -0.36 7.76
CA LEU A 191 -2.43 0.01 8.14
C LEU A 191 -1.40 -1.04 7.72
N CYS A 192 -1.73 -2.33 7.83
CA CYS A 192 -0.85 -3.41 7.37
C CYS A 192 -0.67 -3.42 5.85
N ALA A 193 -1.75 -3.22 5.09
CA ALA A 193 -1.71 -3.09 3.64
C ALA A 193 -0.86 -1.87 3.23
N ALA A 194 -1.05 -0.72 3.89
CA ALA A 194 -0.26 0.48 3.67
C ALA A 194 1.22 0.24 3.99
N ALA A 195 1.54 -0.41 5.11
CA ALA A 195 2.91 -0.73 5.50
C ALA A 195 3.60 -1.63 4.47
N THR A 196 2.89 -2.64 3.94
CA THR A 196 3.40 -3.50 2.86
C THR A 196 3.81 -2.68 1.63
N ILE A 197 2.97 -1.74 1.21
CA ILE A 197 3.26 -0.87 0.06
C ILE A 197 4.43 0.07 0.37
N VAL A 198 4.45 0.68 1.55
CA VAL A 198 5.53 1.61 1.97
C VAL A 198 6.87 0.89 2.02
N GLY A 199 6.94 -0.32 2.58
CA GLY A 199 8.15 -1.13 2.59
C GLY A 199 8.71 -1.39 1.19
N GLY A 200 7.84 -1.80 0.26
CA GLY A 200 8.23 -1.97 -1.14
C GLY A 200 8.66 -0.66 -1.82
N ALA A 201 7.99 0.46 -1.53
CA ALA A 201 8.34 1.77 -2.07
C ALA A 201 9.71 2.27 -1.57
N ILE A 202 10.04 2.04 -0.30
CA ILE A 202 11.35 2.40 0.28
C ILE A 202 12.48 1.68 -0.47
N VAL A 203 12.40 0.36 -0.61
CA VAL A 203 13.41 -0.45 -1.32
C VAL A 203 13.58 0.03 -2.77
N ARG A 204 12.48 0.30 -3.47
CA ARG A 204 12.53 0.80 -4.85
C ARG A 204 13.21 2.18 -4.94
N LYS A 205 12.91 3.08 -4.00
CA LYS A 205 13.52 4.41 -3.95
C LYS A 205 15.03 4.31 -3.76
N THR A 206 15.48 3.48 -2.81
CA THR A 206 16.91 3.23 -2.56
C THR A 206 17.62 2.72 -3.81
N ARG A 207 17.05 1.70 -4.50
CA ARG A 207 17.61 1.17 -5.76
C ARG A 207 17.71 2.20 -6.89
N ARG A 208 16.77 3.15 -6.96
CA ARG A 208 16.80 4.23 -7.96
C ARG A 208 17.93 5.21 -7.67
N SER A 209 18.11 5.60 -6.40
CA SER A 209 19.19 6.49 -5.99
C SER A 209 20.56 5.91 -6.32
N ASP A 210 20.77 4.60 -6.11
CA ASP A 210 22.05 3.93 -6.42
C ASP A 210 22.37 3.91 -7.92
N ARG A 211 21.35 3.85 -8.79
CA ARG A 211 21.54 3.87 -10.26
C ARG A 211 21.88 5.25 -10.81
N ILE A 212 21.56 6.31 -10.08
CA ILE A 212 21.85 7.71 -10.45
C ILE A 212 23.15 8.15 -9.75
N GLY A 213 24.04 7.20 -9.42
CA GLY A 213 25.34 7.45 -8.81
C GLY A 213 26.11 8.59 -9.51
N PRO A 214 26.93 9.33 -8.75
CA PRO A 214 27.39 10.67 -9.09
C PRO A 214 27.98 10.68 -10.49
N SER A 215 27.38 11.49 -11.37
CA SER A 215 28.05 11.93 -12.58
C SER A 215 29.42 12.45 -12.17
N VAL A 216 30.46 11.66 -12.47
CA VAL A 216 31.85 12.03 -12.21
C VAL A 216 32.05 13.37 -12.92
N PRO A 217 32.45 14.44 -12.19
CA PRO A 217 32.69 15.75 -12.79
C PRO A 217 33.84 15.71 -13.80
#